data_AF-A0A3E0NDJ3-F1
#
_entry.id   AF-A0A3E0NDJ3-F1
#
_cell.length_a   1.000
_cell.length_b   1.000
_cell.length_c   1.000
_cell.angle_alpha   90.00
_cell.angle_beta   90.00
_cell.angle_gamma   90.00
#
_symmetry.space_group_name_H-M   'P 1'
#
loop_
_entity.id
_entity.type
_entity.pdbx_description
1 polymer ?
#
loop_
_entity_poly.entity_id
_entity_poly.type
_entity_poly.pdbx_seq_one_letter_code
_entity_poly.pdbx_strand_id
1 'polypeptide(L)'
;MQPELTEAKQARVRRLYKRQLEGLSSTALVYDHAEKEQVSIQTAWRDWADVKKIVDEDWKADRENMLARLQHMRTKLFNQALKKGQLQTASQVLDSIGRVIGESVETVNIQAPELKISIEDKGD
;
A
#
# COMPACT_ATOMS: atom_id res chain seq x y z
N MET A 1 -5.24 27.24 20.80
CA MET A 1 -6.62 27.29 20.27
C MET A 1 -6.53 27.08 18.77
N GLN A 2 -6.69 25.84 18.29
CA GLN A 2 -6.63 25.56 16.84
C GLN A 2 -7.88 26.16 16.21
N PRO A 3 -7.77 26.96 15.13
CA PRO A 3 -8.95 27.56 14.51
C PRO A 3 -9.79 26.44 13.94
N GLU A 4 -11.06 26.37 14.34
CA GLU A 4 -12.01 25.44 13.75
C GLU A 4 -11.98 25.60 12.23
N LEU A 5 -11.51 24.55 11.55
CA LEU A 5 -11.63 24.43 10.11
C LEU A 5 -13.11 24.58 9.78
N THR A 6 -13.47 25.66 9.09
CA THR A 6 -14.85 25.90 8.64
C THR A 6 -15.41 24.64 7.98
N GLU A 7 -16.67 24.31 8.27
CA GLU A 7 -17.33 23.07 7.82
C GLU A 7 -17.16 22.82 6.31
N ALA A 8 -17.17 23.90 5.52
CA ALA A 8 -16.90 23.89 4.09
C ALA A 8 -15.50 23.35 3.73
N LYS A 9 -14.45 23.77 4.45
CA LYS A 9 -13.08 23.26 4.23
C LYS A 9 -12.99 21.78 4.61
N GLN A 10 -13.61 21.36 5.72
CA GLN A 10 -13.61 19.95 6.09
C GLN A 10 -14.31 19.08 5.04
N ALA A 11 -15.46 19.53 4.52
CA ALA A 11 -16.18 18.83 3.46
C ALA A 11 -15.32 18.66 2.19
N ARG A 12 -14.57 19.70 1.84
CA ARG A 12 -13.63 19.71 0.72
C ARG A 12 -12.47 18.71 0.94
N VAL A 13 -11.83 18.73 2.11
CA VAL A 13 -10.79 17.77 2.49
C VAL A 13 -11.32 16.33 2.45
N ARG A 14 -12.53 16.08 2.94
CA ARG A 14 -13.17 14.75 2.89
C ARG A 14 -13.37 14.23 1.45
N ARG A 15 -13.72 15.12 0.51
CA ARG A 15 -13.85 14.74 -0.91
C ARG A 15 -12.49 14.40 -1.52
N LEU A 16 -11.46 15.19 -1.22
CA LEU A 16 -10.08 14.91 -1.66
C LEU A 16 -9.54 13.58 -1.11
N TYR A 17 -9.79 13.31 0.17
CA TYR A 17 -9.44 12.03 0.80
C TYR A 17 -10.07 10.84 0.06
N LYS A 18 -11.37 10.91 -0.27
CA LYS A 18 -12.03 9.84 -1.04
C LYS A 18 -11.41 9.67 -2.43
N ARG A 19 -11.07 10.78 -3.09
CA ARG A 19 -10.47 10.79 -4.43
C ARG A 19 -9.09 10.14 -4.45
N GLN A 20 -8.29 10.27 -3.38
CA GLN A 20 -6.97 9.64 -3.26
C GLN A 20 -7.02 8.11 -3.46
N LEU A 21 -8.12 7.47 -3.07
CA LEU A 21 -8.28 6.02 -3.17
C LEU A 21 -8.33 5.51 -4.62
N GLU A 22 -8.42 6.40 -5.61
CA GLU A 22 -8.35 6.07 -7.04
C GLU A 22 -6.91 5.82 -7.54
N GLY A 23 -5.90 6.06 -6.70
CA GLY A 23 -4.50 5.71 -7.02
C GLY A 23 -3.77 6.69 -7.94
N LEU A 24 -4.31 7.90 -8.15
CA LEU A 24 -3.66 8.97 -8.90
C LEU A 24 -2.47 9.57 -8.12
N SER A 25 -1.55 10.21 -8.84
CA SER A 25 -0.44 10.93 -8.20
C SER A 25 -0.94 12.15 -7.40
N SER A 26 -0.22 12.52 -6.34
CA SER A 26 -0.56 13.68 -5.50
C SER A 26 -0.77 14.96 -6.29
N THR A 27 0.07 15.21 -7.30
CA THR A 27 -0.03 16.40 -8.16
C THR A 27 -1.31 16.38 -9.00
N ALA A 28 -1.66 15.23 -9.58
CA ALA A 28 -2.88 15.09 -10.36
C ALA A 28 -4.13 15.29 -9.49
N LEU A 29 -4.13 14.71 -8.28
CA LEU A 29 -5.21 14.90 -7.31
C LEU A 29 -5.39 16.36 -6.92
N VAL A 30 -4.29 17.08 -6.66
CA VAL A 30 -4.32 18.50 -6.27
C VAL A 30 -4.84 19.39 -7.39
N TYR A 31 -4.45 19.14 -8.65
CA TYR A 31 -4.94 19.93 -9.78
C TYR A 31 -6.42 19.68 -10.06
N ASP A 32 -6.85 18.42 -10.09
CA ASP A 32 -8.27 18.03 -10.23
C ASP A 32 -9.13 18.64 -9.10
N HIS A 33 -8.60 18.63 -7.87
CA HIS A 33 -9.24 19.22 -6.71
C HIS A 33 -9.36 20.73 -6.78
N ALA A 34 -8.29 21.42 -7.19
CA ALA A 34 -8.29 22.87 -7.37
C ALA A 34 -9.35 23.31 -8.39
N GLU A 35 -9.44 22.59 -9.51
CA GLU A 35 -10.44 22.83 -10.55
C GLU A 35 -11.87 22.55 -10.07
N LYS A 36 -12.14 21.38 -9.47
CA LYS A 36 -13.50 21.01 -9.04
C LYS A 36 -14.05 21.88 -7.92
N GLU A 37 -13.19 22.24 -6.97
CA GLU A 37 -13.59 23.02 -5.80
C GLU A 37 -13.46 24.52 -6.02
N GLN A 38 -12.98 24.94 -7.20
CA GLN A 38 -12.78 26.33 -7.59
C GLN A 38 -11.91 27.09 -6.57
N VAL A 39 -10.80 26.46 -6.16
CA VAL A 39 -9.83 27.03 -5.20
C VAL A 39 -8.47 27.22 -5.85
N SER A 40 -7.66 28.11 -5.28
CA SER A 40 -6.28 28.25 -5.74
C SER A 40 -5.49 26.96 -5.51
N ILE A 41 -4.52 26.69 -6.40
CA ILE A 41 -3.61 25.53 -6.29
C ILE A 41 -2.92 25.50 -4.92
N GLN A 42 -2.53 26.65 -4.38
CA GLN A 42 -1.94 26.75 -3.03
C GLN A 42 -2.91 26.26 -1.93
N THR A 43 -4.20 26.57 -2.06
CA THR A 43 -5.22 26.10 -1.11
C THR A 43 -5.44 24.61 -1.25
N ALA A 44 -5.48 24.08 -2.47
CA ALA A 44 -5.58 22.65 -2.72
C ALA A 44 -4.39 21.86 -2.12
N TRP A 45 -3.17 22.40 -2.19
CA TRP A 45 -2.01 21.81 -1.51
C TRP A 45 -2.13 21.81 0.02
N ARG A 46 -2.74 22.84 0.61
CA ARG A 46 -3.02 22.88 2.06
C ARG A 46 -4.05 21.83 2.44
N ASP A 47 -5.10 21.66 1.65
CA ASP A 47 -6.09 20.60 1.87
C ASP A 47 -5.46 19.21 1.73
N TRP A 48 -4.57 19.02 0.74
CA TRP A 48 -3.82 17.78 0.59
C TRP A 48 -2.92 17.49 1.79
N ALA A 49 -2.29 18.52 2.36
CA ALA A 49 -1.52 18.36 3.59
C ALA A 49 -2.40 17.89 4.77
N ASP A 50 -3.63 18.37 4.86
CA ASP A 50 -4.59 17.91 5.87
C ASP A 50 -5.07 16.47 5.58
N VAL A 51 -5.31 16.10 4.31
CA VAL A 51 -5.59 14.69 3.91
C VAL A 51 -4.46 13.76 4.33
N LYS A 52 -3.20 14.13 4.10
CA LYS A 52 -2.05 13.29 4.50
C LYS A 52 -2.01 13.03 6.01
N LYS A 53 -2.34 14.03 6.83
CA LYS A 53 -2.41 13.83 8.29
C LYS A 53 -3.49 12.82 8.66
N ILE A 54 -4.67 12.93 8.04
CA ILE A 54 -5.79 11.98 8.27
C ILE A 54 -5.37 10.57 7.86
N VAL A 55 -4.74 10.41 6.69
CA VAL A 55 -4.25 9.11 6.22
C VAL A 55 -3.19 8.54 7.17
N ASP A 56 -2.27 9.37 7.69
CA ASP A 56 -1.26 8.92 8.65
C ASP A 56 -1.88 8.51 10.00
N GLU A 57 -2.93 9.19 10.45
CA GLU A 57 -3.69 8.87 11.65
C GLU A 57 -4.50 7.58 11.48
N ASP A 58 -5.23 7.47 10.36
CA ASP A 58 -5.96 6.26 9.97
C ASP A 58 -5.00 5.09 9.87
N TRP A 59 -3.84 5.25 9.24
CA TRP A 59 -2.83 4.19 9.14
C TRP A 59 -2.34 3.71 10.50
N LYS A 60 -2.10 4.63 11.44
CA LYS A 60 -1.67 4.29 12.80
C LYS A 60 -2.75 3.52 13.56
N ALA A 61 -4.01 3.93 13.42
CA ALA A 61 -5.15 3.25 14.02
C ALA A 61 -5.43 1.89 13.36
N ASP A 62 -5.35 1.83 12.03
CA ASP A 62 -5.64 0.64 11.25
C ASP A 62 -4.48 -0.34 11.25
N ARG A 63 -3.23 0.02 11.60
CA ARG A 63 -2.08 -0.91 11.55
C ARG A 63 -2.36 -2.26 12.23
N GLU A 64 -3.11 -2.24 13.33
CA GLU A 64 -3.53 -3.44 14.06
C GLU A 64 -4.66 -4.21 13.36
N ASN A 65 -5.62 -3.50 12.74
CA ASN A 65 -6.76 -4.06 12.02
C ASN A 65 -6.46 -4.41 10.55
N MET A 66 -5.38 -3.87 10.00
CA MET A 66 -5.06 -3.94 8.57
C MET A 66 -4.59 -5.34 8.20
N LEU A 67 -3.96 -6.06 9.14
CA LEU A 67 -3.67 -7.48 8.98
C LEU A 67 -4.95 -8.27 8.77
N ALA A 68 -5.96 -8.07 9.64
CA ALA A 68 -7.25 -8.73 9.52
C ALA A 68 -7.98 -8.37 8.22
N ARG A 69 -7.94 -7.09 7.82
CA ARG A 69 -8.52 -6.62 6.55
C ARG A 69 -7.81 -7.20 5.33
N LEU A 70 -6.48 -7.28 5.35
CA LEU A 70 -5.66 -7.90 4.29
C LEU A 70 -6.00 -9.39 4.16
N GLN A 71 -6.14 -10.10 5.29
CA GLN A 71 -6.54 -11.49 5.28
C GLN A 71 -7.94 -11.68 4.69
N HIS A 72 -8.90 -10.81 5.05
CA HIS A 72 -10.24 -10.86 4.45
C HIS A 72 -10.23 -10.63 2.93
N MET A 73 -9.42 -9.67 2.45
CA MET A 73 -9.24 -9.43 1.01
C MET A 73 -8.61 -10.64 0.31
N ARG A 74 -7.62 -11.30 0.92
CA ARG A 74 -7.02 -12.53 0.40
C ARG A 74 -8.04 -13.65 0.29
N THR A 75 -8.85 -13.89 1.33
CA THR A 75 -9.92 -14.90 1.28
C THR A 75 -10.92 -14.61 0.16
N LYS A 76 -11.30 -13.33 -0.04
CA LYS A 76 -12.19 -12.93 -1.14
C LYS A 76 -11.55 -13.17 -2.51
N LEU A 77 -10.28 -12.83 -2.69
CA LEU A 77 -9.52 -13.06 -3.92
C LEU A 77 -9.40 -14.56 -4.22
N PHE A 78 -9.10 -15.39 -3.22
CA PHE A 78 -9.05 -16.84 -3.32
C PHE A 78 -10.38 -17.41 -3.85
N ASN A 79 -11.49 -17.03 -3.22
CA ASN A 79 -12.83 -17.46 -3.65
C ASN A 79 -13.15 -17.04 -5.09
N GLN A 80 -12.72 -15.84 -5.50
CA GLN A 80 -12.94 -15.36 -6.86
C GLN A 80 -12.07 -16.09 -7.89
N ALA A 81 -10.81 -16.38 -7.54
CA ALA A 81 -9.89 -17.16 -8.37
C ALA A 81 -10.40 -18.59 -8.56
N LEU A 82 -10.85 -19.26 -7.49
CA LEU A 82 -11.46 -20.59 -7.55
C LEU A 82 -12.69 -20.61 -8.47
N LYS A 83 -13.61 -19.66 -8.31
CA LYS A 83 -14.81 -19.57 -9.17
C LYS A 83 -14.49 -19.42 -10.65
N LYS A 84 -13.34 -18.80 -10.98
CA LYS A 84 -12.88 -18.60 -12.36
C LYS A 84 -11.96 -19.72 -12.87
N GLY A 85 -11.71 -20.76 -12.08
CA GLY A 85 -10.78 -21.84 -12.42
C GLY A 85 -9.31 -21.40 -12.47
N GLN A 86 -8.97 -20.24 -11.89
CA GLN A 86 -7.60 -19.72 -11.83
C GLN A 86 -6.82 -20.36 -10.67
N LEU A 87 -6.59 -21.67 -10.78
CA LEU A 87 -6.02 -22.48 -9.69
C LEU A 87 -4.59 -22.04 -9.30
N GLN A 88 -3.78 -21.57 -10.26
CA GLN A 88 -2.45 -21.03 -9.98
C GLN A 88 -2.51 -19.79 -9.08
N THR A 89 -3.43 -18.87 -9.36
CA THR A 89 -3.66 -17.68 -8.55
C THR A 89 -4.24 -18.04 -7.18
N ALA A 90 -5.13 -19.03 -7.12
CA ALA A 90 -5.66 -19.53 -5.84
C ALA A 90 -4.55 -20.13 -4.97
N SER A 91 -3.63 -20.91 -5.53
CA SER A 91 -2.46 -21.46 -4.84
C SER A 91 -1.58 -20.36 -4.24
N GLN A 92 -1.25 -19.33 -5.04
CA GLN A 92 -0.43 -18.20 -4.56
C GLN A 92 -1.07 -17.45 -3.39
N VAL A 93 -2.41 -17.33 -3.39
CA VAL A 93 -3.13 -16.70 -2.28
C VAL A 93 -3.10 -17.59 -1.03
N LEU A 94 -3.23 -18.91 -1.18
CA LEU A 94 -3.08 -19.87 -0.07
C LEU A 94 -1.68 -19.81 0.54
N ASP A 95 -0.63 -19.85 -0.30
CA ASP A 95 0.77 -19.74 0.16
C ASP A 95 1.01 -18.42 0.91
N SER A 96 0.41 -17.32 0.44
CA SER A 96 0.47 -16.01 1.10
C SER A 96 -0.24 -16.00 2.46
N ILE A 97 -1.33 -16.76 2.62
CA ILE A 97 -2.04 -16.93 3.88
C ILE A 97 -1.21 -17.78 4.84
N GLY A 98 -0.68 -18.93 4.40
CA GLY A 98 0.15 -19.84 5.20
C GLY A 98 1.40 -19.16 5.77
N ARG A 99 2.09 -18.36 4.95
CA ARG A 99 3.25 -17.55 5.39
C ARG A 99 2.92 -16.56 6.51
N VAL A 100 1.71 -16.01 6.54
CA VAL A 100 1.29 -15.06 7.59
C VAL A 100 0.86 -15.78 8.87
N ILE A 101 0.39 -17.02 8.78
CA ILE A 101 0.05 -17.87 9.93
C ILE A 101 1.28 -18.54 10.54
N GLY A 102 2.44 -18.45 9.86
CA GLY A 102 3.69 -19.04 10.32
C GLY A 102 3.85 -20.51 9.90
N GLU A 103 3.06 -20.98 8.92
CA GLU A 103 3.37 -22.22 8.20
C GLU A 103 4.62 -21.96 7.36
N SER A 104 5.76 -22.21 8.00
CA SER A 104 7.09 -22.51 7.43
C SER A 104 7.47 -21.72 6.18
N VAL A 105 8.39 -20.76 6.37
CA VAL A 105 9.44 -20.55 5.37
C VAL A 105 10.19 -21.88 5.31
N GLU A 106 10.04 -22.65 4.24
CA GLU A 106 11.04 -23.66 3.93
C GLU A 106 12.37 -22.93 3.89
N THR A 107 13.21 -23.13 4.91
CA THR A 107 14.57 -22.65 4.91
C THR A 107 15.25 -23.35 3.75
N VAL A 108 15.33 -22.68 2.60
CA VAL A 108 16.15 -23.13 1.48
C VAL A 108 17.56 -23.15 2.02
N ASN A 109 18.01 -24.34 2.44
CA ASN A 109 19.38 -24.60 2.87
C ASN A 109 20.23 -24.57 1.60
N ILE A 110 20.50 -23.36 1.10
CA ILE A 110 21.45 -23.15 0.03
C ILE A 110 22.83 -23.38 0.65
N GLN A 111 23.24 -24.64 0.76
CA GLN A 111 24.64 -25.00 0.81
C GLN A 111 25.25 -24.66 -0.56
N ALA A 112 25.43 -23.37 -0.83
CA ALA A 112 26.22 -22.93 -1.97
C ALA A 112 27.68 -23.30 -1.67
N PRO A 113 28.35 -24.11 -2.50
CA PRO A 113 29.76 -24.39 -2.29
C PRO A 113 30.58 -23.10 -2.44
N GLU A 114 31.45 -22.83 -1.47
CA GLU A 114 32.42 -21.72 -1.55
C GLU A 114 33.45 -22.02 -2.65
N LEU A 115 33.36 -21.31 -3.77
CA LEU A 115 34.37 -21.34 -4.83
C LEU A 115 35.54 -20.42 -4.44
N LYS A 116 36.68 -21.01 -4.07
CA LYS A 116 37.95 -20.29 -3.92
C LYS A 116 38.75 -20.40 -5.22
N ILE A 117 38.92 -19.28 -5.92
CA ILE A 117 39.77 -19.19 -7.11
C ILE A 117 41.13 -18.61 -6.66
N SER A 118 42.18 -19.41 -6.75
CA SER A 118 43.57 -18.95 -6.63
C SER A 118 44.17 -18.81 -8.03
N ILE A 119 44.75 -17.65 -8.32
CA ILE A 119 45.47 -17.38 -9.56
C ILE A 119 46.95 -17.60 -9.27
N GLU A 120 47.56 -18.62 -9.87
CA GLU A 120 49.01 -18.78 -9.87
C GLU A 120 49.60 -18.00 -11.04
N ASP A 121 50.50 -17.06 -10.73
CA ASP A 121 51.15 -16.24 -11.71
C ASP A 121 52.19 -17.08 -12.47
N LYS A 122 52.23 -16.94 -13.80
CA LYS A 122 53.10 -17.74 -14.64
C LYS A 122 54.50 -17.10 -14.61
N GLY A 123 55.34 -17.60 -13.73
CA GLY A 123 56.71 -17.11 -13.55
C GLY A 123 57.51 -17.08 -14.86
N ASP A 124 58.32 -16.02 -14.99
CA ASP A 124 59.36 -15.84 -16.02
C ASP A 124 60.43 -16.96 -15.97
#